data_AF-A0A0X7BFK6-F1
#
_entry.id   AF-A0A0X7BFK6-F1
#
_cell.length_a   1.000
_cell.length_b   1.000
_cell.length_c   1.000
_cell.angle_alpha   90.00
_cell.angle_beta   90.00
_cell.angle_gamma   90.00
#
_symmetry.space_group_name_H-M   'P 1'
#
loop_
_entity.id
_entity.type
_entity.pdbx_description
1 polymer ?
#
loop_
_entity_poly.entity_id
_entity_poly.type
_entity_poly.pdbx_seq_one_letter_code
_entity_poly.pdbx_strand_id
1 'polypeptide(L)'
;MQTKIESVEAHTINGKAIPITGKVVGYGAIISHYQLNLPFPNILSVVVKKGKKFTSEDWRIFPESYQPEETLYKQLVFALKYEGINLLVFSALFNIIAKNEVQAILNIEPNGQYSRKIWFLYEFLKQEDIEVAVDLSKRRYIPLLDTNLQYAADGKEVAKQKIINNLPGTVNFCPLIFKTDKLEAKINATISEKKEILFSTIHNDVLQRASSFLLLKDSKASFTIENETPSNNRAFRWAKAIGQAGGKDLSLEELERLQQIVIENSRFTQMGMRSEGGFIGEHDRSSGAPIPDHISAVAEDLEVLISGVFEADKIMQDPSYDAVLAAASLAFGFVFIHPFVDGNGRLHRYIIHHILAKKGFTKQGVIFPISASILDNIDDYRKVLQLYSHPILNHIEWEETENHNVKVLNDTIDFYRYFDATKQAEFLYDCVEDTVLRIIPHEERYLQNFDEFKNYIDNKYEMPDKMVALLVQFLQHEKGKLSNRALKKEFYALEEFEIIDIENKFREIFIEK
;
A
#
# COMPACT_ATOMS: atom_id res chain seq x y z
N MET A 1 -30.65 3.52 29.99
CA MET A 1 -30.93 4.67 29.10
C MET A 1 -30.00 4.52 27.91
N GLN A 2 -30.47 4.62 26.67
CA GLN A 2 -29.58 4.62 25.51
C GLN A 2 -28.90 5.99 25.39
N THR A 3 -27.60 6.00 25.11
CA THR A 3 -26.85 7.24 24.87
C THR A 3 -27.35 7.91 23.61
N LYS A 4 -27.82 9.15 23.75
CA LYS A 4 -28.38 9.94 22.66
C LYS A 4 -27.23 10.46 21.80
N ILE A 5 -27.21 10.11 20.51
CA ILE A 5 -26.24 10.61 19.54
C ILE A 5 -27.01 11.33 18.44
N GLU A 6 -27.07 12.65 18.59
CA GLU A 6 -27.72 13.53 17.63
C GLU A 6 -26.97 13.53 16.31
N SER A 7 -27.73 13.59 15.22
CA SER A 7 -27.12 13.79 13.91
C SER A 7 -26.70 15.25 13.77
N VAL A 8 -25.50 15.49 13.23
CA VAL A 8 -24.93 16.84 13.18
C VAL A 8 -25.45 17.55 11.92
N GLU A 9 -26.24 18.61 12.08
CA GLU A 9 -26.58 19.50 10.97
C GLU A 9 -25.42 20.49 10.77
N ALA A 10 -24.77 20.42 9.62
CA ALA A 10 -23.62 21.27 9.32
C ALA A 10 -23.58 21.66 7.84
N HIS A 11 -22.87 22.76 7.56
CA HIS A 11 -22.45 23.12 6.20
C HIS A 11 -21.03 22.63 5.90
N THR A 12 -20.25 22.39 6.94
CA THR A 12 -18.89 21.84 6.89
C THR A 12 -18.66 20.87 8.05
N ILE A 13 -17.95 19.77 7.81
CA ILE A 13 -17.44 18.90 8.88
C ILE A 13 -16.00 18.51 8.55
N ASN A 14 -15.10 18.61 9.52
CA ASN A 14 -13.68 18.32 9.34
C ASN A 14 -13.06 19.02 8.09
N GLY A 15 -13.38 20.30 7.88
CA GLY A 15 -12.92 21.08 6.73
C GLY A 15 -13.58 20.73 5.38
N LYS A 16 -14.41 19.69 5.30
CA LYS A 16 -15.13 19.29 4.08
C LYS A 16 -16.48 20.01 3.99
N ALA A 17 -16.74 20.66 2.87
CA ALA A 17 -18.05 21.24 2.58
C ALA A 17 -19.08 20.14 2.27
N ILE A 18 -20.23 20.22 2.92
CA ILE A 18 -21.35 19.32 2.67
C ILE A 18 -22.03 19.76 1.37
N PRO A 19 -22.14 18.90 0.34
CA PRO A 19 -22.67 19.29 -0.97
C PRO A 19 -24.12 19.78 -0.92
N ILE A 20 -24.90 19.22 0.01
CA ILE A 20 -26.33 19.50 0.21
C ILE A 20 -26.60 19.50 1.71
N THR A 21 -27.14 20.58 2.26
CA THR A 21 -27.48 20.68 3.69
C THR A 21 -28.24 19.44 4.17
N GLY A 22 -27.69 18.80 5.19
CA GLY A 22 -28.21 17.55 5.73
C GLY A 22 -27.61 17.22 7.08
N LYS A 23 -28.00 16.05 7.59
CA LYS A 23 -27.61 15.51 8.89
C LYS A 23 -26.50 14.48 8.70
N VAL A 24 -25.33 14.70 9.29
CA VAL A 24 -24.25 13.70 9.34
C VAL A 24 -24.67 12.55 10.27
N VAL A 25 -24.50 11.32 9.81
CA VAL A 25 -24.91 10.07 10.50
C VAL A 25 -23.78 9.04 10.49
N GLY A 26 -23.97 7.91 11.16
CA GLY A 26 -22.99 6.82 11.20
C GLY A 26 -21.72 7.20 11.96
N TYR A 27 -20.55 6.79 11.45
CA TYR A 27 -19.27 7.08 12.09
C TYR A 27 -19.03 8.59 12.25
N GLY A 28 -19.43 9.41 11.28
CA GLY A 28 -19.26 10.87 11.38
C GLY A 28 -19.96 11.45 12.61
N ALA A 29 -21.20 11.02 12.88
CA ALA A 29 -21.95 11.46 14.06
C ALA A 29 -21.33 10.94 15.37
N ILE A 30 -20.87 9.68 15.38
CA ILE A 30 -20.23 9.07 16.55
C ILE A 30 -18.92 9.79 16.91
N ILE A 31 -18.07 10.04 15.92
CA ILE A 31 -16.79 10.74 16.09
C ILE A 31 -17.02 12.14 16.64
N SER A 32 -17.96 12.90 16.04
CA SER A 32 -18.28 14.25 16.51
C SER A 32 -18.87 14.29 17.92
N HIS A 33 -19.74 13.34 18.26
CA HIS A 33 -20.39 13.31 19.58
C HIS A 33 -19.40 13.02 20.71
N TYR A 34 -18.54 12.01 20.54
CA TYR A 34 -17.55 11.61 21.55
C TYR A 34 -16.23 12.37 21.43
N GLN A 35 -16.06 13.21 20.42
CA GLN A 35 -14.80 13.89 20.10
C GLN A 35 -13.62 12.89 20.02
N LEU A 36 -13.84 11.78 19.31
CA LEU A 36 -12.82 10.72 19.20
C LEU A 36 -11.54 11.31 18.59
N ASN A 37 -10.38 11.04 19.23
CA ASN A 37 -9.08 11.51 18.76
C ASN A 37 -8.55 10.63 17.61
N LEU A 38 -9.16 10.76 16.43
CA LEU A 38 -8.79 10.07 15.21
C LEU A 38 -9.25 10.85 13.99
N PRO A 39 -8.65 10.63 12.80
CA PRO A 39 -9.11 11.26 11.59
C PRO A 39 -10.47 10.69 11.16
N PHE A 40 -11.33 11.56 10.61
CA PHE A 40 -12.59 11.11 10.04
C PHE A 40 -12.38 10.11 8.89
N PRO A 41 -13.28 9.13 8.72
CA PRO A 41 -13.27 8.26 7.55
C PRO A 41 -13.23 9.05 6.23
N ASN A 42 -12.58 8.47 5.22
CA ASN A 42 -12.43 9.07 3.89
C ASN A 42 -13.77 9.54 3.30
N ILE A 43 -14.81 8.73 3.47
CA ILE A 43 -16.17 8.99 2.98
C ILE A 43 -17.14 9.03 4.17
N LEU A 44 -17.85 10.14 4.32
CA LEU A 44 -18.85 10.34 5.39
C LEU A 44 -20.28 10.20 4.86
N SER A 45 -21.20 9.79 5.73
CA SER A 45 -22.62 9.68 5.36
C SER A 45 -23.44 10.88 5.83
N VAL A 46 -24.30 11.37 4.94
CA VAL A 46 -25.25 12.46 5.21
C VAL A 46 -26.65 12.05 4.77
N VAL A 47 -27.63 12.34 5.62
CA VAL A 47 -29.05 12.21 5.33
C VAL A 47 -29.62 13.57 4.94
N VAL A 48 -30.28 13.65 3.79
CA VAL A 48 -30.90 14.88 3.27
C VAL A 48 -32.42 14.76 3.21
N LYS A 49 -33.13 15.88 3.47
CA LYS A 49 -34.61 15.94 3.45
C LYS A 49 -35.20 15.59 2.08
N LYS A 50 -34.54 15.97 0.99
CA LYS A 50 -34.96 15.68 -0.39
C LYS A 50 -33.75 15.31 -1.23
N GLY A 51 -33.76 14.11 -1.81
CA GLY A 51 -32.67 13.63 -2.65
C GLY A 51 -32.81 12.15 -2.99
N LYS A 52 -31.93 11.66 -3.86
CA LYS A 52 -31.74 10.22 -4.11
C LYS A 52 -30.45 9.77 -3.45
N LYS A 53 -30.33 8.46 -3.22
CA LYS A 53 -29.08 7.86 -2.75
C LYS A 53 -28.01 8.01 -3.85
N PHE A 54 -26.85 8.56 -3.50
CA PHE A 54 -25.66 8.56 -4.37
C PHE A 54 -24.39 8.69 -3.54
N THR A 55 -23.24 8.38 -4.15
CA THR A 55 -21.91 8.51 -3.54
C THR A 55 -21.07 9.45 -4.41
N SER A 56 -20.35 10.36 -3.78
CA SER A 56 -19.28 11.16 -4.38
C SER A 56 -17.95 10.83 -3.72
N GLU A 57 -16.88 11.54 -4.06
CA GLU A 57 -15.53 11.31 -3.55
C GLU A 57 -15.46 11.32 -2.01
N ASP A 58 -16.14 12.26 -1.36
CA ASP A 58 -16.09 12.45 0.09
C ASP A 58 -17.39 12.06 0.83
N TRP A 59 -18.47 11.81 0.10
CA TRP A 59 -19.81 11.75 0.69
C TRP A 59 -20.67 10.59 0.18
N ARG A 60 -21.35 9.90 1.10
CA ARG A 60 -22.51 9.06 0.82
C ARG A 60 -23.77 9.82 1.21
N ILE A 61 -24.59 10.17 0.22
CA ILE A 61 -25.84 10.88 0.44
C ILE A 61 -26.99 9.89 0.49
N PHE A 62 -27.82 9.99 1.51
CA PHE A 62 -29.01 9.18 1.72
C PHE A 62 -30.27 10.04 1.84
N PRO A 63 -31.43 9.57 1.37
CA PRO A 63 -32.70 10.26 1.62
C PRO A 63 -33.15 10.12 3.08
N GLU A 64 -34.04 11.01 3.53
CA GLU A 64 -34.57 11.07 4.91
C GLU A 64 -35.07 9.74 5.47
N SER A 65 -35.55 8.82 4.63
CA SER A 65 -35.97 7.48 5.05
C SER A 65 -34.86 6.60 5.65
N TYR A 66 -33.60 7.00 5.52
CA TYR A 66 -32.44 6.32 6.09
C TYR A 66 -31.97 6.94 7.40
N GLN A 67 -32.63 7.98 7.89
CA GLN A 67 -32.30 8.63 9.17
C GLN A 67 -32.31 7.59 10.30
N PRO A 68 -31.16 7.27 10.92
CA PRO A 68 -31.16 6.45 12.12
C PRO A 68 -31.80 7.24 13.26
N GLU A 69 -32.43 6.52 14.20
CA GLU A 69 -32.77 7.12 15.48
C GLU A 69 -31.50 7.66 16.13
N GLU A 70 -31.63 8.76 16.89
CA GLU A 70 -30.50 9.50 17.47
C GLU A 70 -29.96 8.79 18.73
N THR A 71 -29.59 7.52 18.59
CA THR A 71 -29.00 6.68 19.66
C THR A 71 -27.74 5.99 19.16
N LEU A 72 -26.79 5.74 20.07
CA LEU A 72 -25.51 5.11 19.70
C LEU A 72 -25.72 3.77 18.97
N TYR A 73 -26.62 2.92 19.44
CA TYR A 73 -26.89 1.64 18.80
C TYR A 73 -27.36 1.80 17.35
N LYS A 74 -28.30 2.72 17.08
CA LYS A 74 -28.85 2.90 15.73
C LYS A 74 -27.85 3.59 14.80
N GLN A 75 -26.99 4.46 15.30
CA GLN A 75 -25.85 5.00 14.54
C GLN A 75 -24.81 3.91 14.19
N LEU A 76 -24.47 3.02 15.13
CA LEU A 76 -23.58 1.88 14.87
C LEU A 76 -24.18 0.89 13.86
N VAL A 77 -25.48 0.60 13.99
CA VAL A 77 -26.21 -0.24 13.02
C VAL A 77 -26.18 0.40 11.63
N PHE A 78 -26.38 1.71 11.54
CA PHE A 78 -26.27 2.44 10.27
C PHE A 78 -24.85 2.30 9.68
N ALA A 79 -23.82 2.57 10.47
CA ALA A 79 -22.42 2.50 10.04
C ALA A 79 -22.06 1.10 9.51
N LEU A 80 -22.33 0.05 10.30
CA LEU A 80 -22.07 -1.34 9.91
C LEU A 80 -22.83 -1.78 8.64
N LYS A 81 -23.99 -1.19 8.37
CA LYS A 81 -24.84 -1.55 7.23
C LYS A 81 -24.47 -0.82 5.94
N TYR A 82 -24.01 0.41 6.04
CA TYR A 82 -23.88 1.31 4.88
C TYR A 82 -22.47 1.88 4.68
N GLU A 83 -21.66 1.93 5.74
CA GLU A 83 -20.31 2.46 5.72
C GLU A 83 -19.25 1.36 5.79
N GLY A 84 -19.61 0.17 6.27
CA GLY A 84 -18.71 -0.96 6.52
C GLY A 84 -18.06 -0.89 7.90
N ILE A 85 -17.13 -1.79 8.19
CA ILE A 85 -16.41 -1.81 9.47
C ILE A 85 -15.19 -0.87 9.40
N ASN A 86 -15.06 0.00 10.39
CA ASN A 86 -13.87 0.80 10.64
C ASN A 86 -13.30 0.45 12.02
N LEU A 87 -12.24 -0.35 12.05
CA LEU A 87 -11.66 -0.87 13.31
C LEU A 87 -11.08 0.24 14.19
N LEU A 88 -10.49 1.29 13.60
CA LEU A 88 -9.95 2.43 14.35
C LEU A 88 -11.05 3.17 15.11
N VAL A 89 -12.19 3.42 14.45
CA VAL A 89 -13.34 4.07 15.10
C VAL A 89 -13.91 3.21 16.23
N PHE A 90 -14.04 1.89 16.02
CA PHE A 90 -14.49 0.98 17.07
C PHE A 90 -13.50 0.92 18.24
N SER A 91 -12.19 0.88 17.97
CA SER A 91 -11.16 0.82 19.01
C SER A 91 -11.20 2.08 19.88
N ALA A 92 -11.19 3.26 19.25
CA ALA A 92 -11.27 4.53 19.96
C ALA A 92 -12.59 4.70 20.73
N LEU A 93 -13.72 4.28 20.14
CA LEU A 93 -15.01 4.31 20.83
C LEU A 93 -14.98 3.44 22.09
N PHE A 94 -14.54 2.18 21.98
CA PHE A 94 -14.49 1.24 23.12
C PHE A 94 -13.44 1.58 24.17
N ASN A 95 -12.49 2.46 23.87
CA ASN A 95 -11.57 3.03 24.87
C ASN A 95 -12.22 4.13 25.71
N ILE A 96 -13.29 4.77 25.24
CA ILE A 96 -13.95 5.89 25.93
C ILE A 96 -15.26 5.46 26.60
N ILE A 97 -16.05 4.60 25.95
CA ILE A 97 -17.31 4.13 26.54
C ILE A 97 -17.06 2.98 27.51
N ALA A 98 -17.77 2.98 28.64
CA ALA A 98 -17.59 1.96 29.67
C ALA A 98 -18.20 0.61 29.24
N LYS A 99 -17.62 -0.50 29.72
CA LYS A 99 -18.07 -1.87 29.40
C LYS A 99 -19.56 -2.10 29.64
N ASN A 100 -20.11 -1.54 30.72
CA ASN A 100 -21.53 -1.62 31.06
C ASN A 100 -22.42 -0.90 30.02
N GLU A 101 -21.93 0.18 29.41
CA GLU A 101 -22.63 0.87 28.32
C GLU A 101 -22.66 0.02 27.05
N VAL A 102 -21.53 -0.62 26.70
CA VAL A 102 -21.47 -1.61 25.60
C VAL A 102 -22.45 -2.75 25.86
N GLN A 103 -22.45 -3.29 27.08
CA GLN A 103 -23.38 -4.37 27.46
C GLN A 103 -24.84 -3.94 27.34
N ALA A 104 -25.17 -2.71 27.74
CA ALA A 104 -26.51 -2.16 27.57
C ALA A 104 -26.92 -2.06 26.10
N ILE A 105 -25.99 -1.68 25.21
CA ILE A 105 -26.20 -1.63 23.76
C ILE A 105 -26.48 -3.02 23.19
N LEU A 106 -25.65 -4.01 23.56
CA LEU A 106 -25.78 -5.38 23.08
C LEU A 106 -27.10 -6.03 23.51
N ASN A 107 -27.65 -5.64 24.67
CA ASN A 107 -28.92 -6.13 25.19
C ASN A 107 -30.18 -5.50 24.56
N ILE A 108 -30.05 -4.49 23.68
CA ILE A 108 -31.20 -3.89 22.96
C ILE A 108 -31.82 -4.91 22.00
N GLU A 109 -30.98 -5.52 21.16
CA GLU A 109 -31.36 -6.53 20.17
C GLU A 109 -30.31 -7.65 20.17
N PRO A 110 -30.19 -8.47 21.24
CA PRO A 110 -29.04 -9.38 21.43
C PRO A 110 -28.99 -10.53 20.41
N ASN A 111 -30.13 -10.84 19.79
CA ASN A 111 -30.22 -11.80 18.68
C ASN A 111 -29.85 -11.19 17.31
N GLY A 112 -29.79 -9.86 17.23
CA GLY A 112 -29.60 -9.11 15.98
C GLY A 112 -28.22 -9.33 15.39
N GLN A 113 -28.11 -9.29 14.05
CA GLN A 113 -26.81 -9.45 13.39
C GLN A 113 -25.81 -8.35 13.78
N TYR A 114 -26.28 -7.12 13.94
CA TYR A 114 -25.40 -5.99 14.26
C TYR A 114 -24.90 -6.06 15.70
N SER A 115 -25.75 -6.42 16.68
CA SER A 115 -25.30 -6.68 18.05
C SER A 115 -24.24 -7.79 18.10
N ARG A 116 -24.41 -8.88 17.33
CA ARG A 116 -23.40 -9.95 17.26
C ARG A 116 -22.07 -9.46 16.66
N LYS A 117 -22.11 -8.59 15.65
CA LYS A 117 -20.90 -7.96 15.08
C LYS A 117 -20.24 -7.01 16.07
N ILE A 118 -21.00 -6.13 16.73
CA ILE A 118 -20.49 -5.19 17.76
C ILE A 118 -19.89 -5.97 18.93
N TRP A 119 -20.55 -7.05 19.36
CA TRP A 119 -20.06 -7.95 20.40
C TRP A 119 -18.71 -8.55 20.01
N PHE A 120 -18.62 -9.15 18.81
CA PHE A 120 -17.36 -9.69 18.32
C PHE A 120 -16.26 -8.61 18.26
N LEU A 121 -16.56 -7.44 17.71
CA LEU A 121 -15.61 -6.33 17.59
C LEU A 121 -15.10 -5.86 18.95
N TYR A 122 -15.96 -5.77 19.95
CA TYR A 122 -15.56 -5.41 21.31
C TYR A 122 -14.55 -6.40 21.86
N GLU A 123 -14.86 -7.70 21.84
CA GLU A 123 -13.96 -8.72 22.38
C GLU A 123 -12.66 -8.85 21.56
N PHE A 124 -12.74 -8.69 20.24
CA PHE A 124 -11.58 -8.69 19.36
C PHE A 124 -10.66 -7.50 19.61
N LEU A 125 -11.18 -6.29 19.80
CA LEU A 125 -10.35 -5.09 19.97
C LEU A 125 -9.86 -4.92 21.40
N LYS A 126 -10.72 -5.19 22.39
CA LYS A 126 -10.37 -5.05 23.81
C LYS A 126 -9.64 -6.26 24.38
N GLN A 127 -9.65 -7.39 23.67
CA GLN A 127 -9.15 -8.68 24.19
C GLN A 127 -9.77 -9.03 25.55
N GLU A 128 -11.02 -8.65 25.76
CA GLU A 128 -11.77 -8.81 27.00
C GLU A 128 -13.17 -9.37 26.71
N ASP A 129 -13.59 -10.38 27.46
CA ASP A 129 -14.93 -10.95 27.34
C ASP A 129 -16.02 -10.00 27.86
N ILE A 130 -17.17 -9.97 27.18
CA ILE A 130 -18.38 -9.28 27.65
C ILE A 130 -19.56 -10.25 27.72
N GLU A 131 -20.33 -10.16 28.79
CA GLU A 131 -21.47 -11.05 29.04
C GLU A 131 -22.74 -10.49 28.39
N VAL A 132 -23.30 -11.25 27.45
CA VAL A 132 -24.57 -10.95 26.79
C VAL A 132 -25.52 -12.12 27.03
N ALA A 133 -26.63 -11.86 27.72
CA ALA A 133 -27.60 -12.90 28.09
C ALA A 133 -28.47 -13.28 26.88
N VAL A 134 -27.97 -14.17 26.02
CA VAL A 134 -28.68 -14.65 24.83
C VAL A 134 -28.26 -16.06 24.41
N ASP A 135 -29.24 -16.88 24.04
CA ASP A 135 -28.98 -18.17 23.40
C ASP A 135 -28.89 -18.03 21.86
N LEU A 136 -27.67 -18.20 21.33
CA LEU A 136 -27.40 -18.19 19.89
C LEU A 136 -27.23 -19.58 19.29
N SER A 137 -27.49 -20.66 20.04
CA SER A 137 -27.27 -22.06 19.62
C SER A 137 -27.90 -22.40 18.26
N LYS A 138 -29.11 -21.89 18.01
CA LYS A 138 -29.88 -22.10 16.76
C LYS A 138 -29.60 -21.06 15.67
N ARG A 139 -28.72 -20.09 15.90
CA ARG A 139 -28.40 -19.04 14.93
C ARG A 139 -27.31 -19.50 13.97
N ARG A 140 -27.46 -19.13 12.70
CA ARG A 140 -26.43 -19.32 11.67
C ARG A 140 -25.24 -18.38 11.90
N TYR A 141 -24.07 -18.85 11.48
CA TYR A 141 -22.90 -18.00 11.32
C TYR A 141 -23.15 -16.93 10.26
N ILE A 142 -22.64 -15.73 10.49
CA ILE A 142 -22.65 -14.64 9.52
C ILE A 142 -21.25 -14.04 9.39
N PRO A 143 -20.84 -13.57 8.20
CA PRO A 143 -19.56 -12.90 8.06
C PRO A 143 -19.52 -11.59 8.85
N LEU A 144 -18.35 -11.30 9.44
CA LEU A 144 -18.11 -10.05 10.14
C LEU A 144 -18.08 -8.87 9.16
N LEU A 145 -17.13 -8.90 8.21
CA LEU A 145 -17.04 -7.96 7.10
C LEU A 145 -18.14 -8.28 6.08
N ASP A 146 -18.79 -7.24 5.57
CA ASP A 146 -19.73 -7.36 4.45
C ASP A 146 -18.93 -7.33 3.14
N THR A 147 -18.94 -8.45 2.41
CA THR A 147 -18.19 -8.60 1.15
C THR A 147 -18.75 -7.77 -0.01
N ASN A 148 -19.88 -7.08 0.18
CA ASN A 148 -20.35 -6.07 -0.77
C ASN A 148 -19.68 -4.70 -0.53
N LEU A 149 -19.12 -4.46 0.66
CA LEU A 149 -18.52 -3.18 1.04
C LEU A 149 -17.00 -3.26 1.17
N GLN A 150 -16.46 -4.41 1.57
CA GLN A 150 -15.03 -4.58 1.90
C GLN A 150 -14.50 -5.93 1.41
N TYR A 151 -13.21 -6.00 1.14
CA TYR A 151 -12.54 -7.28 0.87
C TYR A 151 -12.27 -8.03 2.18
N ALA A 152 -12.48 -9.34 2.16
CA ALA A 152 -12.42 -10.21 3.34
C ALA A 152 -11.69 -11.51 2.99
N ALA A 153 -11.07 -12.15 3.99
CA ALA A 153 -10.53 -13.50 3.87
C ALA A 153 -11.66 -14.56 4.00
N ASP A 154 -11.38 -15.86 3.83
CA ASP A 154 -12.40 -16.91 4.03
C ASP A 154 -12.91 -16.93 5.48
N GLY A 155 -12.00 -16.69 6.42
CA GLY A 155 -12.28 -16.49 7.84
C GLY A 155 -12.49 -17.77 8.66
N LYS A 156 -12.67 -17.59 9.97
CA LYS A 156 -12.87 -18.68 10.94
C LYS A 156 -14.16 -18.50 11.74
N GLU A 157 -14.89 -19.58 11.98
CA GLU A 157 -16.11 -19.55 12.78
C GLU A 157 -15.82 -19.29 14.26
N VAL A 158 -16.56 -18.35 14.85
CA VAL A 158 -16.53 -17.98 16.26
C VAL A 158 -17.89 -18.27 16.87
N ALA A 159 -17.97 -19.39 17.59
CA ALA A 159 -19.22 -19.98 18.04
C ALA A 159 -20.02 -19.08 18.99
N LYS A 160 -19.33 -18.33 19.85
CA LYS A 160 -19.92 -17.48 20.91
C LYS A 160 -20.88 -16.44 20.33
N GLN A 161 -20.45 -15.69 19.31
CA GLN A 161 -21.27 -14.68 18.64
C GLN A 161 -21.96 -15.20 17.36
N LYS A 162 -21.66 -16.43 16.93
CA LYS A 162 -22.04 -16.96 15.60
C LYS A 162 -21.60 -16.01 14.48
N ILE A 163 -20.33 -15.62 14.53
CA ILE A 163 -19.66 -14.78 13.54
C ILE A 163 -18.60 -15.61 12.80
N ILE A 164 -18.45 -15.40 11.50
CA ILE A 164 -17.27 -15.83 10.74
C ILE A 164 -16.31 -14.64 10.79
N ASN A 165 -15.21 -14.78 11.55
CA ASN A 165 -14.14 -13.81 11.57
C ASN A 165 -13.38 -13.88 10.25
N ASN A 166 -13.83 -13.08 9.28
CA ASN A 166 -13.25 -12.94 7.95
C ASN A 166 -12.36 -11.69 7.82
N LEU A 167 -11.81 -11.19 8.94
CA LEU A 167 -10.79 -10.13 8.92
C LEU A 167 -9.51 -10.65 8.26
N PRO A 168 -8.80 -9.82 7.47
CA PRO A 168 -7.57 -10.21 6.82
C PRO A 168 -6.33 -10.06 7.74
N GLY A 169 -6.52 -9.91 9.05
CA GLY A 169 -5.44 -9.68 10.01
C GLY A 169 -5.81 -10.06 11.44
N THR A 170 -4.97 -9.66 12.39
CA THR A 170 -5.17 -9.90 13.83
C THR A 170 -5.36 -8.57 14.57
N VAL A 171 -5.61 -8.63 15.88
CA VAL A 171 -5.71 -7.42 16.71
C VAL A 171 -4.42 -6.58 16.65
N ASN A 172 -3.27 -7.20 16.37
CA ASN A 172 -2.00 -6.49 16.32
C ASN A 172 -1.71 -5.83 14.98
N PHE A 173 -2.46 -6.18 13.92
CA PHE A 173 -2.36 -5.55 12.59
C PHE A 173 -3.50 -6.06 11.71
N CYS A 174 -4.44 -5.18 11.34
CA CYS A 174 -5.58 -5.52 10.50
C CYS A 174 -6.04 -4.31 9.65
N PRO A 175 -5.27 -3.91 8.64
CA PRO A 175 -5.74 -2.96 7.64
C PRO A 175 -6.96 -3.52 6.90
N LEU A 176 -7.88 -2.63 6.52
CA LEU A 176 -9.06 -2.96 5.75
C LEU A 176 -9.09 -2.21 4.42
N ILE A 177 -9.69 -2.84 3.41
CA ILE A 177 -9.84 -2.27 2.07
C ILE A 177 -11.33 -2.27 1.72
N PHE A 178 -11.84 -1.09 1.37
CA PHE A 178 -13.19 -0.92 0.85
C PHE A 178 -13.24 -1.23 -0.64
N LYS A 179 -14.35 -1.81 -1.08
CA LYS A 179 -14.62 -1.99 -2.50
C LYS A 179 -14.89 -0.63 -3.13
N THR A 180 -14.23 -0.38 -4.25
CA THR A 180 -14.46 0.80 -5.10
C THR A 180 -14.68 0.36 -6.53
N ASP A 181 -15.38 1.18 -7.33
CA ASP A 181 -15.59 0.90 -8.74
C ASP A 181 -14.25 0.73 -9.49
N LYS A 182 -13.21 1.47 -9.07
CA LYS A 182 -11.86 1.36 -9.62
C LYS A 182 -11.24 0.00 -9.31
N LEU A 183 -11.26 -0.44 -8.05
CA LEU A 183 -10.71 -1.75 -7.67
C LEU A 183 -11.47 -2.89 -8.33
N GLU A 184 -12.80 -2.86 -8.30
CA GLU A 184 -13.63 -3.88 -8.95
C GLU A 184 -13.38 -3.91 -10.47
N ALA A 185 -13.21 -2.76 -11.13
CA ALA A 185 -12.86 -2.72 -12.55
C ALA A 185 -11.48 -3.33 -12.82
N LYS A 186 -10.45 -3.03 -12.01
CA LYS A 186 -9.09 -3.56 -12.19
C LYS A 186 -9.02 -5.07 -11.92
N ILE A 187 -9.70 -5.55 -10.87
CA ILE A 187 -9.79 -6.97 -10.53
C ILE A 187 -10.53 -7.74 -11.63
N ASN A 188 -11.68 -7.22 -12.09
CA ASN A 188 -12.51 -7.88 -13.11
C ASN A 188 -11.97 -7.75 -14.53
N ALA A 189 -11.11 -6.76 -14.83
CA ALA A 189 -10.45 -6.62 -16.14
C ALA A 189 -9.42 -7.74 -16.44
N THR A 190 -9.41 -8.80 -15.61
CA THR A 190 -8.55 -9.97 -15.66
C THR A 190 -7.13 -9.62 -16.07
N ILE A 191 -6.46 -8.82 -15.24
CA ILE A 191 -5.01 -8.59 -15.36
C ILE A 191 -4.29 -9.94 -15.49
N SER A 192 -4.80 -11.00 -14.84
CA SER A 192 -4.34 -12.38 -14.99
C SER A 192 -4.51 -12.97 -16.41
N GLU A 193 -5.59 -12.70 -17.14
CA GLU A 193 -5.74 -13.18 -18.54
C GLU A 193 -4.86 -12.37 -19.49
N LYS A 194 -4.82 -11.04 -19.34
CA LYS A 194 -3.90 -10.19 -20.11
C LYS A 194 -2.44 -10.57 -19.85
N LYS A 195 -2.13 -11.00 -18.62
CA LYS A 195 -0.83 -11.50 -18.18
C LYS A 195 -0.47 -12.84 -18.82
N GLU A 196 -1.37 -13.83 -18.79
CA GLU A 196 -1.12 -15.12 -19.45
C GLU A 196 -0.97 -14.94 -20.97
N ILE A 197 -1.77 -14.06 -21.58
CA ILE A 197 -1.60 -13.69 -22.99
C ILE A 197 -0.22 -13.05 -23.21
N LEU A 198 0.15 -12.03 -22.43
CA LEU A 198 1.45 -11.35 -22.53
C LEU A 198 2.61 -12.34 -22.37
N PHE A 199 2.61 -13.17 -21.33
CA PHE A 199 3.67 -14.14 -21.10
C PHE A 199 3.66 -15.33 -22.07
N SER A 200 2.54 -15.62 -22.75
CA SER A 200 2.46 -16.64 -23.80
C SER A 200 2.99 -16.16 -25.15
N THR A 201 2.88 -14.86 -25.43
CA THR A 201 3.36 -14.27 -26.69
C THR A 201 4.86 -13.97 -26.70
N ILE A 202 5.48 -13.84 -25.52
CA ILE A 202 6.90 -13.54 -25.41
C ILE A 202 7.70 -14.83 -25.35
N HIS A 203 8.79 -14.91 -26.12
CA HIS A 203 9.67 -16.07 -26.06
C HIS A 203 10.35 -16.15 -24.67
N ASN A 204 10.28 -17.32 -24.04
CA ASN A 204 10.77 -17.54 -22.67
C ASN A 204 12.25 -17.15 -22.48
N ASP A 205 13.07 -17.30 -23.52
CA ASP A 205 14.49 -16.93 -23.52
C ASP A 205 14.71 -15.41 -23.49
N VAL A 206 13.88 -14.63 -24.18
CA VAL A 206 13.90 -13.15 -24.13
C VAL A 206 13.43 -12.67 -22.77
N LEU A 207 12.37 -13.25 -22.21
CA LEU A 207 11.90 -12.93 -20.85
C LEU A 207 12.93 -13.25 -19.77
N GLN A 208 13.59 -14.40 -19.87
CA GLN A 208 14.59 -14.80 -18.91
C GLN A 208 15.85 -13.92 -19.00
N ARG A 209 16.25 -13.46 -20.20
CA ARG A 209 17.32 -12.47 -20.35
C ARG A 209 16.90 -11.09 -19.85
N ALA A 210 15.67 -10.66 -20.14
CA ALA A 210 15.11 -9.40 -19.67
C ALA A 210 15.05 -9.33 -18.13
N SER A 211 14.86 -10.46 -17.46
CA SER A 211 14.71 -10.54 -16.00
C SER A 211 15.84 -9.83 -15.24
N SER A 212 17.10 -10.02 -15.64
CA SER A 212 18.26 -9.41 -14.97
C SER A 212 18.33 -7.89 -15.21
N PHE A 213 17.96 -7.43 -16.40
CA PHE A 213 17.87 -6.01 -16.71
C PHE A 213 16.72 -5.34 -15.95
N LEU A 214 15.54 -5.96 -15.93
CA LEU A 214 14.37 -5.48 -15.21
C LEU A 214 14.65 -5.43 -13.70
N LEU A 215 15.34 -6.41 -13.13
CA LEU A 215 15.79 -6.39 -11.73
C LEU A 215 16.72 -5.22 -11.44
N LEU A 216 17.70 -4.99 -12.30
CA LEU A 216 18.64 -3.90 -12.10
C LEU A 216 17.95 -2.54 -12.28
N LYS A 217 17.02 -2.42 -13.22
CA LYS A 217 16.19 -1.24 -13.44
C LYS A 217 15.33 -0.95 -12.22
N ASP A 218 14.64 -1.97 -11.71
CA ASP A 218 13.80 -1.87 -10.53
C ASP A 218 14.60 -1.52 -9.27
N SER A 219 15.74 -2.18 -9.07
CA SER A 219 16.67 -1.86 -7.99
C SER A 219 17.16 -0.42 -8.06
N LYS A 220 17.61 0.05 -9.23
CA LYS A 220 18.02 1.46 -9.41
C LYS A 220 16.86 2.41 -9.14
N ALA A 221 15.67 2.14 -9.65
CA ALA A 221 14.49 2.94 -9.39
C ALA A 221 14.17 3.01 -7.89
N SER A 222 14.30 1.88 -7.19
CA SER A 222 14.15 1.78 -5.74
C SER A 222 15.13 2.67 -4.97
N PHE A 223 16.37 2.88 -5.44
CA PHE A 223 17.27 3.88 -4.83
C PHE A 223 16.91 5.31 -5.22
N THR A 224 16.56 5.56 -6.49
CA THR A 224 16.20 6.89 -6.98
C THR A 224 14.97 7.45 -6.26
N ILE A 225 13.99 6.61 -5.91
CA ILE A 225 12.82 7.01 -5.11
C ILE A 225 13.24 7.62 -3.75
N GLU A 226 14.33 7.12 -3.15
CA GLU A 226 14.91 7.64 -1.91
C GLU A 226 15.88 8.81 -2.15
N ASN A 227 15.91 9.39 -3.36
CA ASN A 227 16.88 10.39 -3.81
C ASN A 227 18.35 9.94 -3.72
N GLU A 228 18.60 8.63 -3.80
CA GLU A 228 19.95 8.05 -3.77
C GLU A 228 20.43 7.62 -5.16
N THR A 229 21.73 7.80 -5.43
CA THR A 229 22.39 7.19 -6.60
C THR A 229 23.31 6.06 -6.13
N PRO A 230 22.93 4.79 -6.30
CA PRO A 230 23.70 3.66 -5.76
C PRO A 230 24.95 3.37 -6.60
N SER A 231 25.97 2.79 -5.97
CA SER A 231 27.05 2.15 -6.73
C SER A 231 26.50 0.95 -7.53
N ASN A 232 27.15 0.59 -8.63
CA ASN A 232 26.73 -0.57 -9.45
C ASN A 232 26.65 -1.86 -8.62
N ASN A 233 27.60 -2.07 -7.71
CA ASN A 233 27.61 -3.24 -6.83
C ASN A 233 26.45 -3.22 -5.85
N ARG A 234 26.11 -2.06 -5.27
CA ARG A 234 24.97 -1.91 -4.36
C ARG A 234 23.64 -2.15 -5.06
N ALA A 235 23.46 -1.56 -6.25
CA ALA A 235 22.28 -1.81 -7.08
C ALA A 235 22.15 -3.29 -7.47
N PHE A 236 23.25 -3.95 -7.83
CA PHE A 236 23.24 -5.38 -8.17
C PHE A 236 22.93 -6.29 -6.96
N ARG A 237 23.50 -6.00 -5.79
CA ARG A 237 23.21 -6.75 -4.55
C ARG A 237 21.72 -6.66 -4.19
N TRP A 238 21.15 -5.46 -4.30
CA TRP A 238 19.73 -5.27 -4.03
C TRP A 238 18.82 -5.91 -5.08
N ALA A 239 19.18 -5.81 -6.37
CA ALA A 239 18.52 -6.53 -7.45
C ALA A 239 18.49 -8.05 -7.20
N LYS A 240 19.62 -8.62 -6.74
CA LYS A 240 19.68 -10.04 -6.37
C LYS A 240 18.75 -10.39 -5.21
N ALA A 241 18.63 -9.51 -4.21
CA ALA A 241 17.69 -9.72 -3.10
C ALA A 241 16.24 -9.68 -3.57
N ILE A 242 15.85 -8.70 -4.39
CA ILE A 242 14.51 -8.63 -5.01
C ILE A 242 14.21 -9.90 -5.81
N GLY A 243 15.18 -10.43 -6.56
CA GLY A 243 15.02 -11.69 -7.31
C GLY A 243 14.79 -12.93 -6.44
N GLN A 244 15.04 -12.85 -5.13
CA GLN A 244 14.78 -13.93 -4.16
C GLN A 244 13.44 -13.77 -3.43
N ALA A 245 12.67 -12.71 -3.75
CA ALA A 245 11.37 -12.46 -3.16
C ALA A 245 10.41 -13.66 -3.35
N GLY A 246 9.55 -13.88 -2.36
CA GLY A 246 8.68 -15.07 -2.27
C GLY A 246 9.38 -16.38 -1.90
N GLY A 247 10.72 -16.44 -1.84
CA GLY A 247 11.46 -17.67 -1.56
C GLY A 247 11.59 -18.06 -0.08
N LYS A 248 11.37 -17.12 0.84
CA LYS A 248 11.37 -17.33 2.31
C LYS A 248 10.24 -16.53 2.93
N ASP A 249 9.63 -17.05 3.98
CA ASP A 249 8.64 -16.29 4.75
C ASP A 249 9.22 -14.99 5.31
N LEU A 250 8.37 -13.98 5.46
CA LEU A 250 8.74 -12.76 6.17
C LEU A 250 8.94 -13.09 7.65
N SER A 251 10.09 -12.65 8.17
CA SER A 251 10.44 -12.69 9.58
C SER A 251 11.30 -11.48 9.92
N LEU A 252 11.49 -11.20 11.21
CA LEU A 252 12.37 -10.11 11.64
C LEU A 252 13.80 -10.35 11.13
N GLU A 253 14.30 -11.57 11.24
CA GLU A 253 15.65 -11.94 10.78
C GLU A 253 15.82 -11.73 9.28
N GLU A 254 14.78 -12.03 8.49
CA GLU A 254 14.81 -11.80 7.05
C GLU A 254 14.77 -10.31 6.71
N LEU A 255 13.97 -9.50 7.42
CA LEU A 255 13.95 -8.04 7.25
C LEU A 255 15.30 -7.41 7.62
N GLU A 256 15.92 -7.84 8.73
CA GLU A 256 17.26 -7.38 9.14
C GLU A 256 18.34 -7.79 8.15
N ARG A 257 18.28 -9.01 7.62
CA ARG A 257 19.18 -9.46 6.54
C ARG A 257 19.03 -8.59 5.29
N LEU A 258 17.80 -8.25 4.90
CA LEU A 258 17.54 -7.39 3.76
C LEU A 258 18.02 -5.95 4.02
N GLN A 259 17.82 -5.44 5.23
CA GLN A 259 18.34 -4.15 5.67
C GLN A 259 19.87 -4.08 5.51
N GLN A 260 20.59 -5.14 5.93
CA GLN A 260 22.05 -5.26 5.77
C GLN A 260 22.50 -5.31 4.30
N ILE A 261 21.68 -5.85 3.40
CA ILE A 261 21.99 -5.85 1.95
C ILE A 261 21.84 -4.44 1.37
N VAL A 262 20.82 -3.71 1.81
CA VAL A 262 20.50 -2.36 1.35
C VAL A 262 21.50 -1.32 1.85
N ILE A 263 21.89 -1.42 3.12
CA ILE A 263 22.78 -0.47 3.80
C ILE A 263 24.22 -0.99 3.71
N GLU A 264 25.02 -0.37 2.82
CA GLU A 264 26.39 -0.82 2.55
C GLU A 264 27.37 -0.49 3.68
N ASN A 265 27.12 0.60 4.42
CA ASN A 265 27.97 1.05 5.51
C ASN A 265 27.13 1.42 6.73
N SER A 266 27.07 0.52 7.71
CA SER A 266 26.34 0.71 8.96
C SER A 266 27.09 1.51 10.03
N ARG A 267 28.25 2.11 9.72
CA ARG A 267 29.06 2.86 10.69
C ARG A 267 28.29 3.94 11.44
N PHE A 268 27.29 4.53 10.79
CA PHE A 268 26.48 5.63 11.32
C PHE A 268 25.00 5.28 11.46
N THR A 269 24.65 3.99 11.35
CA THR A 269 23.26 3.54 11.34
C THR A 269 23.10 2.31 12.21
N GLN A 270 22.23 2.42 13.21
CA GLN A 270 21.82 1.26 13.99
C GLN A 270 21.03 0.30 13.07
N MET A 271 21.51 -0.93 12.98
CA MET A 271 20.83 -2.02 12.29
C MET A 271 19.81 -2.67 13.23
N GLY A 272 18.79 -3.32 12.65
CA GLY A 272 17.66 -3.83 13.41
C GLY A 272 16.65 -2.72 13.73
N MET A 273 15.57 -3.11 14.41
CA MET A 273 14.52 -2.16 14.79
C MET A 273 15.09 -1.01 15.62
N ARG A 274 14.57 0.20 15.39
CA ARG A 274 14.99 1.37 16.14
C ARG A 274 14.52 1.28 17.59
N SER A 275 15.29 1.87 18.50
CA SER A 275 14.95 2.01 19.91
C SER A 275 14.47 3.41 20.29
N GLU A 276 14.53 4.36 19.35
CA GLU A 276 14.09 5.75 19.54
C GLU A 276 12.80 6.02 18.76
N GLY A 277 12.20 7.17 18.99
CA GLY A 277 11.14 7.70 18.13
C GLY A 277 11.60 7.85 16.67
N GLY A 278 10.66 8.15 15.78
CA GLY A 278 10.98 8.32 14.37
C GLY A 278 9.94 9.17 13.67
N PHE A 279 10.38 9.92 12.68
CA PHE A 279 9.49 10.66 11.80
C PHE A 279 10.06 10.70 10.38
N ILE A 280 9.18 10.86 9.40
CA ILE A 280 9.52 11.24 8.03
C ILE A 280 9.18 12.71 7.91
N GLY A 281 10.09 13.51 7.39
CA GLY A 281 9.90 14.94 7.20
C GLY A 281 11.24 15.64 7.03
N GLU A 282 11.24 16.94 7.28
CA GLU A 282 12.44 17.78 7.24
C GLU A 282 12.84 18.23 8.65
N HIS A 283 14.04 18.80 8.77
CA HIS A 283 14.44 19.57 9.94
C HIS A 283 14.51 21.04 9.53
N ASP A 284 14.00 21.93 10.40
CA ASP A 284 14.14 23.36 10.22
C ASP A 284 15.63 23.74 10.13
N ARG A 285 15.98 24.49 9.08
CA ARG A 285 17.39 24.78 8.78
C ARG A 285 18.07 25.66 9.83
N SER A 286 17.30 26.39 10.63
CA SER A 286 17.84 27.36 11.59
C SER A 286 17.93 26.83 13.02
N SER A 287 16.90 26.09 13.43
CA SER A 287 16.76 25.58 14.80
C SER A 287 17.11 24.11 14.93
N GLY A 288 17.12 23.36 13.81
CA GLY A 288 17.20 21.91 13.82
C GLY A 288 15.89 21.24 14.24
N ALA A 289 14.81 21.99 14.50
CA ALA A 289 13.56 21.41 14.98
C ALA A 289 12.92 20.48 13.93
N PRO A 290 12.33 19.35 14.33
CA PRO A 290 11.68 18.43 13.40
C PRO A 290 10.41 19.07 12.80
N ILE A 291 10.20 18.84 11.50
CA ILE A 291 9.00 19.21 10.73
C ILE A 291 8.42 17.90 10.14
N PRO A 292 7.58 17.17 10.91
CA PRO A 292 7.08 15.87 10.46
C PRO A 292 6.01 15.96 9.38
N ASP A 293 6.17 15.19 8.31
CA ASP A 293 5.12 14.81 7.37
C ASP A 293 4.44 13.49 7.79
N HIS A 294 5.13 12.69 8.60
CA HIS A 294 4.63 11.46 9.20
C HIS A 294 5.38 11.17 10.51
N ILE A 295 4.67 10.87 11.58
CA ILE A 295 5.29 10.34 12.80
C ILE A 295 5.14 8.83 12.78
N SER A 296 6.26 8.15 13.02
CA SER A 296 6.35 6.69 13.00
C SER A 296 5.84 6.10 14.31
N ALA A 297 5.55 4.79 14.32
CA ALA A 297 5.09 4.11 15.54
C ALA A 297 6.10 4.28 16.70
N VAL A 298 5.66 4.28 17.94
CA VAL A 298 6.60 4.34 19.07
C VAL A 298 7.47 3.08 19.10
N ALA A 299 8.70 3.21 19.60
CA ALA A 299 9.69 2.12 19.55
C ALA A 299 9.21 0.87 20.31
N GLU A 300 8.49 1.10 21.41
CA GLU A 300 7.96 0.09 22.31
C GLU A 300 6.90 -0.80 21.63
N ASP A 301 6.21 -0.28 20.61
CA ASP A 301 5.14 -0.98 19.90
C ASP A 301 5.64 -1.79 18.70
N LEU A 302 6.90 -1.58 18.27
CA LEU A 302 7.42 -2.15 17.03
C LEU A 302 7.39 -3.68 17.02
N GLU A 303 7.74 -4.33 18.13
CA GLU A 303 7.74 -5.79 18.21
C GLU A 303 6.32 -6.36 17.98
N VAL A 304 5.32 -5.74 18.61
CA VAL A 304 3.91 -6.14 18.50
C VAL A 304 3.38 -5.88 17.08
N LEU A 305 3.66 -4.71 16.53
CA LEU A 305 3.19 -4.31 15.20
C LEU A 305 3.82 -5.18 14.10
N ILE A 306 5.13 -5.39 14.12
CA ILE A 306 5.84 -6.18 13.10
C ILE A 306 5.47 -7.66 13.21
N SER A 307 5.29 -8.19 14.42
CA SER A 307 4.73 -9.53 14.60
C SER A 307 3.31 -9.62 14.02
N GLY A 308 2.48 -8.60 14.23
CA GLY A 308 1.14 -8.48 13.65
C GLY A 308 1.16 -8.49 12.11
N VAL A 309 2.11 -7.78 11.48
CA VAL A 309 2.30 -7.81 10.02
C VAL A 309 2.59 -9.23 9.53
N PHE A 310 3.42 -10.01 10.23
CA PHE A 310 3.71 -11.40 9.86
C PHE A 310 2.52 -12.34 10.06
N GLU A 311 1.70 -12.13 11.10
CA GLU A 311 0.46 -12.87 11.31
C GLU A 311 -0.56 -12.58 10.22
N ALA A 312 -0.71 -11.30 9.85
CA ALA A 312 -1.58 -10.88 8.76
C ALA A 312 -1.10 -11.43 7.41
N ASP A 313 0.22 -11.47 7.14
CA ASP A 313 0.76 -12.16 5.95
C ASP A 313 0.22 -13.58 5.84
N LYS A 314 0.34 -14.37 6.92
CA LYS A 314 -0.13 -15.77 6.95
C LYS A 314 -1.64 -15.88 6.67
N ILE A 315 -2.46 -14.95 7.16
CA ILE A 315 -3.90 -14.93 6.91
C ILE A 315 -4.18 -14.55 5.45
N MET A 316 -3.52 -13.51 4.95
CA MET A 316 -3.71 -13.00 3.58
C MET A 316 -3.10 -13.91 2.51
N GLN A 317 -2.31 -14.93 2.86
CA GLN A 317 -1.89 -15.99 1.93
C GLN A 317 -3.04 -16.90 1.45
N ASP A 318 -4.24 -16.77 2.05
CA ASP A 318 -5.47 -17.36 1.53
C ASP A 318 -5.62 -17.12 0.00
N PRO A 319 -5.82 -18.16 -0.82
CA PRO A 319 -6.04 -18.03 -2.26
C PRO A 319 -7.23 -17.13 -2.64
N SER A 320 -8.23 -16.96 -1.78
CA SER A 320 -9.40 -16.13 -2.06
C SER A 320 -9.13 -14.63 -1.89
N TYR A 321 -8.09 -14.27 -1.13
CA TYR A 321 -7.68 -12.88 -0.95
C TYR A 321 -6.74 -12.45 -2.08
N ASP A 322 -7.04 -11.34 -2.74
CA ASP A 322 -6.29 -10.88 -3.90
C ASP A 322 -4.83 -10.51 -3.56
N ALA A 323 -3.92 -10.78 -4.49
CA ALA A 323 -2.48 -10.61 -4.30
C ALA A 323 -2.03 -9.14 -4.21
N VAL A 324 -2.63 -8.26 -5.01
CA VAL A 324 -2.32 -6.83 -5.00
C VAL A 324 -2.91 -6.18 -3.75
N LEU A 325 -4.11 -6.60 -3.34
CA LEU A 325 -4.72 -6.13 -2.09
C LEU A 325 -3.90 -6.54 -0.85
N ALA A 326 -3.40 -7.77 -0.81
CA ALA A 326 -2.50 -8.24 0.25
C ALA A 326 -1.19 -7.44 0.27
N ALA A 327 -0.58 -7.24 -0.91
CA ALA A 327 0.67 -6.50 -1.04
C ALA A 327 0.51 -5.04 -0.58
N ALA A 328 -0.58 -4.37 -0.98
CA ALA A 328 -0.88 -3.02 -0.55
C ALA A 328 -1.05 -2.93 0.98
N SER A 329 -1.83 -3.84 1.56
CA SER A 329 -2.08 -3.88 3.01
C SER A 329 -0.78 -4.03 3.82
N LEU A 330 0.05 -5.02 3.46
CA LEU A 330 1.24 -5.36 4.23
C LEU A 330 2.38 -4.37 4.00
N ALA A 331 2.64 -3.99 2.74
CA ALA A 331 3.75 -3.10 2.41
C ALA A 331 3.50 -1.68 2.91
N PHE A 332 2.32 -1.10 2.68
CA PHE A 332 2.04 0.26 3.16
C PHE A 332 1.92 0.31 4.68
N GLY A 333 1.36 -0.71 5.31
CA GLY A 333 1.37 -0.78 6.78
C GLY A 333 2.79 -0.80 7.34
N PHE A 334 3.69 -1.57 6.73
CA PHE A 334 5.11 -1.58 7.10
C PHE A 334 5.77 -0.20 6.98
N VAL A 335 5.52 0.54 5.88
CA VAL A 335 6.13 1.87 5.70
C VAL A 335 5.54 2.91 6.63
N PHE A 336 4.26 2.78 7.02
CA PHE A 336 3.64 3.64 8.03
C PHE A 336 4.16 3.33 9.44
N ILE A 337 4.37 2.06 9.80
CA ILE A 337 5.01 1.67 11.07
C ILE A 337 6.43 2.25 11.16
N HIS A 338 7.18 2.15 10.06
CA HIS A 338 8.56 2.64 9.92
C HIS A 338 9.50 2.12 11.03
N PRO A 339 9.72 0.79 11.09
CA PRO A 339 10.38 0.14 12.24
C PRO A 339 11.90 0.30 12.29
N PHE A 340 12.57 0.65 11.19
CA PHE A 340 14.03 0.74 11.12
C PHE A 340 14.50 2.20 11.12
N VAL A 341 15.77 2.45 11.49
CA VAL A 341 16.39 3.78 11.35
C VAL A 341 16.54 4.19 9.88
N ASP A 342 16.90 3.23 9.03
CA ASP A 342 17.00 3.40 7.56
C ASP A 342 16.64 2.07 6.87
N GLY A 343 16.27 2.15 5.60
CA GLY A 343 15.93 1.04 4.73
C GLY A 343 14.44 0.82 4.54
N ASN A 344 13.57 1.53 5.28
CA ASN A 344 12.13 1.30 5.30
C ASN A 344 11.47 1.40 3.92
N GLY A 345 11.76 2.46 3.13
CA GLY A 345 11.19 2.60 1.79
C GLY A 345 11.60 1.47 0.83
N ARG A 346 12.84 0.99 0.93
CA ARG A 346 13.34 -0.11 0.10
C ARG A 346 12.74 -1.46 0.54
N LEU A 347 12.68 -1.71 1.85
CA LEU A 347 12.04 -2.90 2.40
C LEU A 347 10.53 -2.93 2.10
N HIS A 348 9.85 -1.79 2.12
CA HIS A 348 8.47 -1.64 1.66
C HIS A 348 8.30 -2.16 0.22
N ARG A 349 9.14 -1.70 -0.71
CA ARG A 349 9.09 -2.17 -2.12
C ARG A 349 9.44 -3.66 -2.23
N TYR A 350 10.39 -4.15 -1.45
CA TYR A 350 10.66 -5.59 -1.37
C TYR A 350 9.44 -6.39 -0.90
N ILE A 351 8.71 -5.92 0.12
CA ILE A 351 7.49 -6.58 0.61
C ILE A 351 6.45 -6.67 -0.50
N ILE A 352 6.29 -5.63 -1.34
CA ILE A 352 5.41 -5.71 -2.52
C ILE A 352 5.82 -6.89 -3.42
N HIS A 353 7.09 -6.97 -3.82
CA HIS A 353 7.56 -8.09 -4.64
C HIS A 353 7.37 -9.43 -3.95
N HIS A 354 7.64 -9.50 -2.64
CA HIS A 354 7.54 -10.71 -1.84
C HIS A 354 6.10 -11.25 -1.84
N ILE A 355 5.12 -10.41 -1.56
CA ILE A 355 3.71 -10.82 -1.49
C ILE A 355 3.17 -11.20 -2.87
N LEU A 356 3.49 -10.42 -3.90
CA LEU A 356 3.09 -10.74 -5.28
C LEU A 356 3.68 -12.09 -5.74
N ALA A 357 4.95 -12.37 -5.42
CA ALA A 357 5.58 -13.64 -5.76
C ALA A 357 4.98 -14.82 -4.95
N LYS A 358 4.80 -14.66 -3.64
CA LYS A 358 4.29 -15.71 -2.75
C LYS A 358 2.85 -16.13 -3.09
N LYS A 359 2.02 -15.16 -3.50
CA LYS A 359 0.64 -15.41 -3.96
C LYS A 359 0.56 -15.83 -5.44
N GLY A 360 1.69 -16.10 -6.10
CA GLY A 360 1.73 -16.56 -7.49
C GLY A 360 1.32 -15.52 -8.53
N PHE A 361 1.18 -14.25 -8.13
CA PHE A 361 0.89 -13.16 -9.06
C PHE A 361 2.05 -12.95 -10.04
N THR A 362 3.28 -13.27 -9.65
CA THR A 362 4.44 -13.37 -10.53
C THR A 362 5.01 -14.78 -10.47
N LYS A 363 5.50 -15.31 -11.60
CA LYS A 363 6.23 -16.59 -11.57
C LYS A 363 7.56 -16.36 -10.83
N GLN A 364 7.99 -17.32 -10.02
CA GLN A 364 9.28 -17.22 -9.35
C GLN A 364 10.40 -17.05 -10.40
N GLY A 365 11.22 -16.01 -10.25
CA GLY A 365 12.27 -15.65 -11.22
C GLY A 365 11.81 -14.78 -12.40
N VAL A 366 10.51 -14.50 -12.55
CA VAL A 366 9.99 -13.48 -13.48
C VAL A 366 9.73 -12.20 -12.69
N ILE A 367 10.40 -11.13 -13.09
CA ILE A 367 10.43 -9.89 -12.31
C ILE A 367 9.40 -8.90 -12.82
N PHE A 368 8.72 -8.31 -11.84
CA PHE A 368 7.70 -7.32 -12.02
C PHE A 368 8.24 -5.99 -11.51
N PRO A 369 8.75 -5.11 -12.38
CA PRO A 369 9.51 -3.91 -11.99
C PRO A 369 8.59 -2.80 -11.43
N ILE A 370 7.95 -3.07 -10.29
CA ILE A 370 6.99 -2.16 -9.67
C ILE A 370 7.64 -0.85 -9.24
N SER A 371 8.89 -0.88 -8.77
CA SER A 371 9.63 0.33 -8.36
C SER A 371 9.86 1.26 -9.55
N ALA A 372 10.02 0.73 -10.77
CA ALA A 372 10.12 1.56 -11.96
C ALA A 372 8.79 2.28 -12.25
N SER A 373 7.66 1.59 -12.10
CA SER A 373 6.34 2.22 -12.25
C SER A 373 6.06 3.25 -11.15
N ILE A 374 6.43 2.96 -9.90
CA ILE A 374 6.33 3.89 -8.77
C ILE A 374 7.17 5.15 -9.04
N LEU A 375 8.39 4.99 -9.58
CA LEU A 375 9.26 6.12 -9.91
C LEU A 375 8.65 7.00 -11.03
N ASP A 376 8.08 6.39 -12.07
CA ASP A 376 7.41 7.11 -13.15
C ASP A 376 6.17 7.88 -12.65
N ASN A 377 5.57 7.44 -11.54
CA ASN A 377 4.38 8.03 -10.91
C ASN A 377 4.68 8.57 -9.49
N ILE A 378 5.86 9.16 -9.30
CA ILE A 378 6.37 9.53 -7.96
C ILE A 378 5.46 10.52 -7.21
N ASP A 379 4.80 11.44 -7.92
CA ASP A 379 3.92 12.43 -7.29
C ASP A 379 2.63 11.78 -6.77
N ASP A 380 2.06 10.83 -7.51
CA ASP A 380 0.91 10.04 -7.06
C ASP A 380 1.30 9.12 -5.89
N TYR A 381 2.50 8.54 -5.92
CA TYR A 381 3.02 7.75 -4.79
C TYR A 381 3.12 8.58 -3.50
N ARG A 382 3.71 9.78 -3.58
CA ARG A 382 3.77 10.72 -2.44
C ARG A 382 2.38 11.08 -1.94
N LYS A 383 1.46 11.42 -2.85
CA LYS A 383 0.08 11.76 -2.50
C LYS A 383 -0.60 10.62 -1.75
N VAL A 384 -0.42 9.38 -2.20
CA VAL A 384 -1.03 8.18 -1.59
C VAL A 384 -0.49 7.90 -0.18
N LEU A 385 0.79 8.16 0.09
CA LEU A 385 1.33 8.12 1.45
C LEU A 385 0.71 9.21 2.33
N GLN A 386 0.68 10.44 1.82
CA GLN A 386 0.19 11.61 2.53
C GLN A 386 -1.31 11.57 2.84
N LEU A 387 -2.12 10.91 2.00
CA LEU A 387 -3.55 10.70 2.25
C LEU A 387 -3.83 9.97 3.58
N TYR A 388 -2.87 9.19 4.08
CA TYR A 388 -2.97 8.57 5.39
C TYR A 388 -2.14 9.28 6.46
N SER A 389 -0.89 9.64 6.14
CA SER A 389 0.04 10.24 7.10
C SER A 389 -0.38 11.63 7.58
N HIS A 390 -0.84 12.53 6.69
CA HIS A 390 -1.18 13.90 7.10
C HIS A 390 -2.39 13.96 8.04
N PRO A 391 -3.50 13.22 7.80
CA PRO A 391 -4.63 13.25 8.72
C PRO A 391 -4.28 12.79 10.14
N ILE A 392 -3.46 11.74 10.31
CA ILE A 392 -3.15 11.20 11.64
C ILE A 392 -2.22 12.13 12.45
N LEU A 393 -1.39 12.96 11.82
CA LEU A 393 -0.47 13.87 12.51
C LEU A 393 -1.19 14.79 13.51
N ASN A 394 -2.39 15.26 13.16
CA ASN A 394 -3.19 16.14 14.02
C ASN A 394 -3.72 15.42 15.29
N HIS A 395 -3.57 14.11 15.37
CA HIS A 395 -4.03 13.26 16.47
C HIS A 395 -2.88 12.63 17.26
N ILE A 396 -1.63 12.90 16.87
CA ILE A 396 -0.42 12.46 17.56
C ILE A 396 0.13 13.64 18.34
N GLU A 397 0.12 13.54 19.66
CA GLU A 397 0.75 14.52 20.53
C GLU A 397 2.23 14.16 20.66
N TRP A 398 3.11 15.13 20.39
CA TRP A 398 4.55 14.88 20.42
C TRP A 398 5.34 16.11 20.85
N GLU A 399 6.54 15.87 21.34
CA GLU A 399 7.53 16.89 21.67
C GLU A 399 8.87 16.59 21.00
N GLU A 400 9.66 17.63 20.77
CA GLU A 400 11.03 17.51 20.31
C GLU A 400 11.94 16.97 21.42
N THR A 401 12.84 16.06 21.05
CA THR A 401 13.86 15.49 21.94
C THR A 401 15.18 16.26 21.85
N GLU A 402 16.12 16.02 22.78
CA GLU A 402 17.45 16.66 22.78
C GLU A 402 18.25 16.40 21.49
N ASN A 403 17.98 15.31 20.79
CA ASN A 403 18.64 14.94 19.53
C ASN A 403 17.87 15.43 18.28
N HIS A 404 16.93 16.37 18.42
CA HIS A 404 16.07 16.85 17.33
C HIS A 404 15.22 15.76 16.66
N ASN A 405 14.91 14.69 17.41
CA ASN A 405 13.95 13.66 17.03
C ASN A 405 12.59 13.91 17.73
N VAL A 406 11.57 13.10 17.45
CA VAL A 406 10.24 13.21 18.06
C VAL A 406 10.03 12.20 19.19
N LYS A 407 9.33 12.62 20.24
CA LYS A 407 8.80 11.75 21.30
C LYS A 407 7.29 11.90 21.37
N VAL A 408 6.58 10.79 21.16
CA VAL A 408 5.12 10.73 21.22
C VAL A 408 4.65 10.68 22.68
N LEU A 409 3.56 11.38 22.99
CA LEU A 409 3.04 11.61 24.34
C LEU A 409 1.71 10.90 24.62
N ASN A 410 1.03 10.42 23.57
CA ASN A 410 -0.26 9.73 23.66
C ASN A 410 -0.19 8.32 23.05
N ASP A 411 -1.21 7.48 23.33
CA ASP A 411 -1.33 6.15 22.72
C ASP A 411 -1.75 6.27 21.25
N THR A 412 -0.91 5.73 20.35
CA THR A 412 -1.04 5.89 18.89
C THR A 412 -0.95 4.56 18.15
N ILE A 413 -0.78 3.43 18.85
CA ILE A 413 -0.55 2.12 18.23
C ILE A 413 -1.63 1.75 17.21
N ASP A 414 -2.89 2.11 17.50
CA ASP A 414 -4.05 1.76 16.70
C ASP A 414 -4.07 2.48 15.33
N PHE A 415 -3.37 3.61 15.17
CA PHE A 415 -3.16 4.22 13.85
C PHE A 415 -2.35 3.28 12.96
N TYR A 416 -1.40 2.53 13.50
CA TYR A 416 -0.58 1.61 12.71
C TYR A 416 -1.21 0.22 12.58
N ARG A 417 -2.12 -0.16 13.49
CA ARG A 417 -2.86 -1.42 13.41
C ARG A 417 -4.03 -1.39 12.43
N TYR A 418 -4.78 -0.28 12.41
CA TYR A 418 -6.11 -0.21 11.83
C TYR A 418 -6.25 0.97 10.87
N PHE A 419 -5.70 0.82 9.67
CA PHE A 419 -5.83 1.84 8.63
C PHE A 419 -6.68 1.37 7.45
N ASP A 420 -7.22 2.35 6.72
CA ASP A 420 -7.89 2.15 5.44
C ASP A 420 -6.84 2.12 4.32
N ALA A 421 -6.58 0.94 3.77
CA ALA A 421 -5.59 0.73 2.71
C ALA A 421 -6.17 0.92 1.28
N THR A 422 -7.40 1.42 1.15
CA THR A 422 -8.11 1.48 -0.14
C THR A 422 -7.35 2.30 -1.19
N LYS A 423 -6.83 3.48 -0.83
CA LYS A 423 -6.11 4.35 -1.77
C LYS A 423 -4.75 3.78 -2.16
N GLN A 424 -4.10 3.11 -1.23
CA GLN A 424 -2.85 2.39 -1.44
C GLN A 424 -3.05 1.21 -2.40
N ALA A 425 -4.16 0.46 -2.24
CA ALA A 425 -4.52 -0.61 -3.16
C ALA A 425 -4.85 -0.10 -4.57
N GLU A 426 -5.62 0.99 -4.69
CA GLU A 426 -5.93 1.61 -5.99
C GLU A 426 -4.66 2.03 -6.74
N PHE A 427 -3.74 2.67 -6.03
CA PHE A 427 -2.44 3.08 -6.60
C PHE A 427 -1.60 1.87 -7.02
N LEU A 428 -1.49 0.86 -6.16
CA LEU A 428 -0.68 -0.32 -6.48
C LEU A 428 -1.23 -1.05 -7.72
N TYR A 429 -2.55 -1.10 -7.90
CA TYR A 429 -3.14 -1.61 -9.14
C TYR A 429 -2.79 -0.80 -10.38
N ASP A 430 -2.73 0.53 -10.28
CA ASP A 430 -2.29 1.37 -11.40
C ASP A 430 -0.82 1.06 -11.75
N CYS A 431 0.05 0.92 -10.75
CA CYS A 431 1.44 0.53 -10.98
C CYS A 431 1.56 -0.87 -11.58
N VAL A 432 0.71 -1.80 -11.14
CA VAL A 432 0.64 -3.16 -11.71
C VAL A 432 0.22 -3.12 -13.16
N GLU A 433 -0.84 -2.39 -13.49
CA GLU A 433 -1.30 -2.25 -14.86
C GLU A 433 -0.24 -1.60 -15.76
N ASP A 434 0.36 -0.50 -15.31
CA ASP A 434 1.43 0.20 -16.03
C ASP A 434 2.65 -0.70 -16.28
N THR A 435 3.02 -1.51 -15.29
CA THR A 435 4.10 -2.49 -15.42
C THR A 435 3.80 -3.53 -16.52
N VAL A 436 2.57 -4.06 -16.54
CA VAL A 436 2.14 -5.08 -17.51
C VAL A 436 1.96 -4.50 -18.91
N LEU A 437 1.34 -3.32 -19.03
CA LEU A 437 0.92 -2.78 -20.31
C LEU A 437 1.98 -1.90 -20.99
N ARG A 438 2.91 -1.32 -20.23
CA ARG A 438 3.93 -0.39 -20.75
C ARG A 438 5.34 -0.87 -20.48
N ILE A 439 5.71 -1.07 -19.21
CA ILE A 439 7.13 -1.26 -18.84
C ILE A 439 7.69 -2.57 -19.41
N ILE A 440 7.00 -3.69 -19.20
CA ILE A 440 7.47 -5.00 -19.70
C ILE A 440 7.52 -5.01 -21.25
N PRO A 441 6.44 -4.63 -21.98
CA PRO A 441 6.49 -4.59 -23.44
C PRO A 441 7.54 -3.64 -24.02
N HIS A 442 7.76 -2.49 -23.39
CA HIS A 442 8.81 -1.56 -23.80
C HIS A 442 10.20 -2.20 -23.69
N GLU A 443 10.47 -2.88 -22.59
CA GLU A 443 11.78 -3.48 -22.37
C GLU A 443 12.03 -4.70 -23.24
N GLU A 444 10.99 -5.46 -23.54
CA GLU A 444 11.06 -6.53 -24.53
C GLU A 444 11.44 -5.98 -25.91
N ARG A 445 10.74 -4.94 -26.38
CA ARG A 445 11.02 -4.30 -27.67
C ARG A 445 12.44 -3.76 -27.72
N TYR A 446 12.89 -3.13 -26.64
CA TYR A 446 14.26 -2.64 -26.52
C TYR A 446 15.28 -3.77 -26.72
N LEU A 447 15.08 -4.92 -26.07
CA LEU A 447 15.99 -6.06 -26.16
C LEU A 447 15.98 -6.71 -27.54
N GLN A 448 14.81 -6.82 -28.18
CA GLN A 448 14.71 -7.31 -29.56
C GLN A 448 15.45 -6.38 -30.53
N ASN A 449 15.25 -5.07 -30.41
CA ASN A 449 15.95 -4.07 -31.20
C ASN A 449 17.47 -4.08 -30.95
N PHE A 450 17.89 -4.28 -29.70
CA PHE A 450 19.30 -4.41 -29.35
C PHE A 450 19.92 -5.66 -29.98
N ASP A 451 19.26 -6.82 -29.88
CA ASP A 451 19.74 -8.07 -30.48
C ASP A 451 19.80 -7.94 -32.02
N GLU A 452 18.81 -7.32 -32.66
CA GLU A 452 18.80 -7.08 -34.10
C GLU A 452 19.96 -6.17 -34.55
N PHE A 453 20.17 -5.06 -33.84
CA PHE A 453 21.26 -4.14 -34.13
C PHE A 453 22.62 -4.75 -33.84
N LYS A 454 22.76 -5.50 -32.74
CA LYS A 454 23.98 -6.24 -32.41
C LYS A 454 24.32 -7.24 -33.50
N ASN A 455 23.36 -8.06 -33.93
CA ASN A 455 23.57 -9.02 -35.02
C ASN A 455 24.00 -8.33 -36.31
N TYR A 456 23.47 -7.15 -36.62
CA TYR A 456 23.90 -6.38 -37.78
C TYR A 456 25.37 -5.94 -37.66
N ILE A 457 25.74 -5.37 -36.51
CA ILE A 457 27.09 -4.88 -36.26
C ILE A 457 28.11 -6.02 -36.23
N ASP A 458 27.79 -7.12 -35.54
CA ASP A 458 28.66 -8.30 -35.43
C ASP A 458 28.93 -8.92 -36.81
N ASN A 459 27.91 -9.03 -37.65
CA ASN A 459 28.06 -9.65 -38.98
C ASN A 459 28.77 -8.77 -40.01
N LYS A 460 28.69 -7.44 -39.88
CA LYS A 460 29.23 -6.51 -40.89
C LYS A 460 30.56 -5.89 -40.49
N TYR A 461 30.78 -5.70 -39.19
CA TYR A 461 31.92 -4.96 -38.65
C TYR A 461 32.73 -5.73 -37.61
N GLU A 462 32.27 -6.93 -37.20
CA GLU A 462 32.94 -7.80 -36.21
C GLU A 462 33.33 -7.06 -34.92
N MET A 463 32.48 -6.11 -34.51
CA MET A 463 32.78 -5.21 -33.40
C MET A 463 32.64 -5.94 -32.06
N PRO A 464 33.54 -5.73 -31.08
CA PRO A 464 33.42 -6.36 -29.76
C PRO A 464 32.15 -5.93 -29.02
N ASP A 465 31.49 -6.86 -28.29
CA ASP A 465 30.25 -6.64 -27.53
C ASP A 465 30.23 -5.34 -26.70
N LYS A 466 31.33 -5.04 -26.00
CA LYS A 466 31.47 -3.84 -25.16
C LYS A 466 31.37 -2.56 -26.00
N MET A 467 31.92 -2.58 -27.21
CA MET A 467 31.92 -1.44 -28.13
C MET A 467 30.55 -1.29 -28.80
N VAL A 468 29.84 -2.38 -29.09
CA VAL A 468 28.44 -2.34 -29.55
C VAL A 468 27.53 -1.74 -28.47
N ALA A 469 27.67 -2.16 -27.22
CA ALA A 469 26.89 -1.59 -26.11
C ALA A 469 27.14 -0.08 -25.94
N LEU A 470 28.40 0.34 -26.08
CA LEU A 470 28.77 1.75 -26.03
C LEU A 470 28.19 2.53 -27.23
N LEU A 471 28.24 1.94 -28.43
CA LEU A 471 27.70 2.50 -29.67
C LEU A 471 26.19 2.77 -29.55
N VAL A 472 25.43 1.78 -29.07
CA VAL A 472 23.99 1.94 -28.79
C VAL A 472 23.76 3.08 -27.79
N GLN A 473 24.54 3.16 -26.72
CA GLN A 473 24.39 4.21 -25.71
C GLN A 473 24.60 5.62 -26.29
N PHE A 474 25.66 5.82 -27.10
CA PHE A 474 25.90 7.11 -27.75
C PHE A 474 24.81 7.49 -28.75
N LEU A 475 24.38 6.53 -29.58
CA LEU A 475 23.32 6.73 -30.55
C LEU A 475 21.99 7.06 -29.87
N GLN A 476 21.65 6.40 -28.77
CA GLN A 476 20.43 6.70 -28.00
C GLN A 476 20.45 8.12 -27.42
N HIS A 477 21.57 8.55 -26.84
CA HIS A 477 21.70 9.88 -26.25
C HIS A 477 21.52 11.01 -27.28
N GLU A 478 22.07 10.82 -28.48
CA GLU A 478 22.08 11.81 -29.56
C GLU A 478 21.02 11.53 -30.65
N LYS A 479 19.95 10.79 -30.30
CA LYS A 479 18.79 10.50 -31.18
C LYS A 479 19.16 9.91 -32.56
N GLY A 480 20.05 8.92 -32.55
CA GLY A 480 20.51 8.19 -33.72
C GLY A 480 21.61 8.89 -34.50
N LYS A 481 22.48 9.65 -33.82
CA LYS A 481 23.71 10.22 -34.37
C LYS A 481 24.90 10.03 -33.44
N LEU A 482 26.11 9.97 -33.96
CA LEU A 482 27.32 10.01 -33.14
C LEU A 482 27.86 11.43 -33.04
N SER A 483 28.15 11.87 -31.82
CA SER A 483 28.81 13.16 -31.63
C SER A 483 30.24 13.13 -32.17
N ASN A 484 30.74 14.28 -32.64
CA ASN A 484 32.14 14.43 -33.07
C ASN A 484 33.15 13.99 -32.00
N ARG A 485 32.79 14.10 -30.72
CA ARG A 485 33.62 13.63 -29.61
C ARG A 485 33.65 12.09 -29.54
N ALA A 486 32.51 11.44 -29.69
CA ALA A 486 32.41 9.98 -29.68
C ALA A 486 33.21 9.38 -30.85
N LEU A 487 33.04 9.94 -32.05
CA LEU A 487 33.80 9.54 -33.24
C LEU A 487 35.32 9.66 -33.04
N LYS A 488 35.79 10.78 -32.48
CA LYS A 488 37.24 10.99 -32.28
C LYS A 488 37.86 10.17 -31.16
N LYS A 489 37.08 9.75 -30.16
CA LYS A 489 37.60 9.07 -28.95
C LYS A 489 37.35 7.58 -28.94
N GLU A 490 36.10 7.19 -29.16
CA GLU A 490 35.64 5.82 -28.94
C GLU A 490 35.54 5.05 -30.27
N PHE A 491 35.22 5.74 -31.37
CA PHE A 491 34.95 5.13 -32.68
C PHE A 491 35.87 5.66 -33.79
N TYR A 492 37.12 5.99 -33.48
CA TYR A 492 38.06 6.63 -34.41
C TYR A 492 38.46 5.74 -35.60
N ALA A 493 38.22 4.43 -35.47
CA ALA A 493 38.52 3.44 -36.50
C ALA A 493 37.43 3.31 -37.57
N LEU A 494 36.24 3.91 -37.35
CA LEU A 494 35.15 3.87 -38.33
C LEU A 494 35.40 4.87 -39.45
N GLU A 495 35.18 4.44 -40.69
CA GLU A 495 35.16 5.30 -41.86
C GLU A 495 33.82 6.05 -41.99
N GLU A 496 33.82 7.16 -42.73
CA GLU A 496 32.63 8.03 -42.86
C GLU A 496 31.40 7.29 -43.40
N PHE A 497 31.60 6.38 -44.36
CA PHE A 497 30.50 5.59 -44.91
C PHE A 497 29.95 4.58 -43.88
N GLU A 498 30.80 4.03 -43.00
CA GLU A 498 30.40 3.08 -41.95
C GLU A 498 29.60 3.79 -40.87
N ILE A 499 30.00 5.02 -40.50
CA ILE A 499 29.26 5.86 -39.55
C ILE A 499 27.84 6.12 -40.06
N ILE A 500 27.69 6.53 -41.33
CA ILE A 500 26.39 6.81 -41.94
C ILE A 500 25.53 5.54 -41.97
N ASP A 501 26.11 4.41 -42.35
CA ASP A 501 25.42 3.14 -42.42
C ASP A 501 24.94 2.66 -41.04
N ILE A 502 25.79 2.75 -40.02
CA ILE A 502 25.47 2.41 -38.62
C ILE A 502 24.36 3.33 -38.08
N GLU A 503 24.45 4.64 -38.30
CA GLU A 503 23.43 5.60 -37.87
C GLU A 503 22.08 5.32 -38.54
N ASN A 504 22.08 5.02 -39.84
CA ASN A 504 20.86 4.69 -40.58
C ASN A 504 20.25 3.39 -40.05
N LYS A 505 21.05 2.34 -39.87
CA LYS A 505 20.54 1.07 -39.35
C LYS A 505 20.00 1.19 -37.93
N PHE A 506 20.64 2.01 -37.11
CA PHE A 506 20.13 2.33 -35.78
C PHE A 506 18.76 3.01 -35.83
N ARG A 507 18.56 4.00 -36.73
CA ARG A 507 17.26 4.68 -36.87
C ARG A 507 16.17 3.74 -37.37
N GLU A 508 16.49 2.92 -38.37
CA GLU A 508 15.57 1.90 -38.90
C GLU A 508 15.05 0.99 -37.77
N ILE A 509 15.93 0.57 -36.86
CA ILE A 509 15.59 -0.39 -35.80
C ILE A 509 14.94 0.28 -34.58
N PHE A 510 15.48 1.41 -34.11
CA PHE A 510 15.10 1.99 -32.81
C PHE A 510 14.13 3.18 -32.90
N ILE A 511 13.95 3.79 -34.08
CA ILE A 511 13.18 5.03 -34.24
C ILE A 511 12.02 4.87 -35.23
N GLU A 512 12.22 4.13 -36.32
CA GLU A 512 11.24 4.03 -37.43
C GLU A 512 10.33 2.79 -37.36
N LYS A 513 10.65 1.82 -36.49
CA LYS A 513 9.86 0.62 -36.16
C LYS A 513 8.92 0.88 -34.98
#